data_AF-A0A3C1HGU0-F1
#
_entry.id   AF-A0A3C1HGU0-F1
#
_cell.length_a   1.000
_cell.length_b   1.000
_cell.length_c   1.000
_cell.angle_alpha   90.00
_cell.angle_beta   90.00
_cell.angle_gamma   90.00
#
_symmetry.space_group_name_H-M   'P 1'
#
loop_
_entity.id
_entity.type
_entity.pdbx_description
1 polymer ?
#
loop_
_entity_poly.entity_id
_entity_poly.type
_entity_poly.pdbx_seq_one_letter_code
_entity_poly.pdbx_strand_id
1 'polypeptide(L)'
;MKKLFVTLAITSITAGAFAQATLGRVAYVNQSGATKKAIYNVDKTDATSQVLNVANRDLIAKGTATTYTVELWAGSSEASLAAVAGSQISDWAAAGVFKGNSNFDIQGTKGGDTVSVQVRVWDNRGGTVKTWADVLKDGSVARGTSNVQSLSLGGIDDGGGVHSPVTILTGLQSFGLYTTVPEPSIIALGALGLGALVLRRRK
;
A
#
# COMPACT_ATOMS: atom_id res chain seq x y z
N MET A 1 66.18 -47.95 14.22
CA MET A 1 66.00 -46.86 13.24
C MET A 1 64.68 -47.04 12.49
N LYS A 2 63.57 -46.80 13.17
CA LYS A 2 62.21 -46.83 12.61
C LYS A 2 61.44 -45.71 13.30
N LYS A 3 60.55 -45.05 12.55
CA LYS A 3 59.62 -43.99 12.94
C LYS A 3 60.14 -42.57 12.68
N LEU A 4 59.89 -42.06 11.47
CA LEU A 4 59.56 -40.65 11.29
C LEU A 4 58.87 -40.45 9.93
N PHE A 5 57.60 -40.83 9.85
CA PHE A 5 56.68 -40.38 8.79
C PHE A 5 55.29 -40.29 9.43
N VAL A 6 55.00 -39.14 10.04
CA VAL A 6 53.64 -38.78 10.45
C VAL A 6 53.18 -37.71 9.47
N THR A 7 52.39 -38.17 8.52
CA THR A 7 51.71 -37.41 7.46
C THR A 7 50.79 -36.36 8.07
N LEU A 8 51.14 -35.08 7.89
CA LEU A 8 50.29 -33.95 8.24
C LEU A 8 49.27 -33.75 7.10
N ALA A 9 48.09 -34.36 7.23
CA ALA A 9 46.97 -34.12 6.32
C ALA A 9 46.34 -32.77 6.66
N ILE A 10 46.61 -31.76 5.83
CA ILE A 10 45.98 -30.45 5.88
C ILE A 10 44.57 -30.62 5.29
N THR A 11 43.57 -30.78 6.15
CA THR A 11 42.15 -30.74 5.77
C THR A 11 41.77 -29.28 5.52
N SER A 12 41.88 -28.83 4.26
CA SER A 12 41.33 -27.55 3.82
C SER A 12 39.79 -27.63 3.82
N ILE A 13 39.17 -27.23 4.94
CA ILE A 13 37.75 -26.94 5.02
C ILE A 13 37.53 -25.64 4.24
N THR A 14 37.19 -25.74 2.97
CA THR A 14 36.60 -24.62 2.24
C THR A 14 35.24 -24.36 2.85
N ALA A 15 35.16 -23.39 3.77
CA ALA A 15 33.89 -22.81 4.19
C ALA A 15 33.27 -22.12 2.96
N GLY A 16 32.39 -22.83 2.26
CA GLY A 16 31.51 -22.20 1.30
C GLY A 16 30.68 -21.18 2.05
N ALA A 17 30.87 -19.89 1.74
CA ALA A 17 29.96 -18.85 2.19
C ALA A 17 28.62 -19.11 1.50
N PHE A 18 27.73 -19.84 2.19
CA PHE A 18 26.35 -19.98 1.74
C PHE A 18 25.77 -18.57 1.70
N ALA A 19 25.48 -18.06 0.50
CA ALA A 19 24.78 -16.81 0.34
C ALA A 19 23.40 -16.98 0.99
N GLN A 20 23.22 -16.38 2.17
CA GLN A 20 21.95 -16.42 2.87
C GLN A 20 20.99 -15.46 2.16
N ALA A 21 19.79 -15.93 1.83
CA ALA A 21 18.75 -15.08 1.28
C ALA A 21 18.49 -13.88 2.20
N THR A 22 18.26 -12.72 1.59
CA THR A 22 17.85 -11.52 2.33
C THR A 22 16.35 -11.32 2.20
N LEU A 23 15.76 -10.56 3.12
CA LEU A 23 14.38 -10.10 2.98
C LEU A 23 14.17 -9.39 1.64
N GLY A 24 13.00 -9.59 1.05
CA GLY A 24 12.57 -8.90 -0.15
C GLY A 24 12.36 -7.41 0.11
N ARG A 25 12.89 -6.56 -0.79
CA ARG A 25 12.92 -5.10 -0.65
C ARG A 25 12.21 -4.38 -1.77
N VAL A 26 11.54 -3.29 -1.41
CA VAL A 26 10.94 -2.35 -2.35
C VAL A 26 11.16 -0.90 -1.90
N ALA A 27 11.41 0.00 -2.85
CA ALA A 27 11.33 1.43 -2.62
C ALA A 27 9.86 1.85 -2.60
N TYR A 28 9.32 2.02 -1.39
CA TYR A 28 7.97 2.46 -1.10
C TYR A 28 7.91 3.99 -1.16
N VAL A 29 7.85 4.55 -2.36
CA VAL A 29 7.83 6.00 -2.64
C VAL A 29 6.90 6.30 -3.83
N ASN A 30 6.26 7.47 -3.85
CA ASN A 30 5.48 7.92 -5.02
C ASN A 30 6.13 9.07 -5.81
N GLN A 31 7.43 9.30 -5.57
CA GLN A 31 8.24 10.21 -6.37
C GLN A 31 9.68 9.71 -6.51
N SER A 32 10.31 10.07 -7.63
CA SER A 32 11.75 9.96 -7.85
C SER A 32 12.20 11.04 -8.84
N GLY A 33 13.10 11.91 -8.40
CA GLY A 33 13.53 13.08 -9.19
C GLY A 33 12.32 13.95 -9.62
N ALA A 34 12.17 14.14 -10.93
CA ALA A 34 11.05 14.88 -11.51
C ALA A 34 9.75 14.06 -11.62
N THR A 35 9.83 12.73 -11.54
CA THR A 35 8.66 11.85 -11.70
C THR A 35 7.87 11.81 -10.40
N LYS A 36 6.58 12.13 -10.47
CA LYS A 36 5.66 12.13 -9.33
C LYS A 36 4.35 11.46 -9.72
N LYS A 37 3.84 10.60 -8.84
CA LYS A 37 2.52 9.96 -8.95
C LYS A 37 1.67 10.44 -7.79
N ALA A 38 1.08 11.60 -7.99
CA ALA A 38 0.49 12.37 -6.91
C ALA A 38 -0.85 11.79 -6.46
N ILE A 39 -1.15 11.95 -5.18
CA ILE A 39 -2.41 11.55 -4.56
C ILE A 39 -3.28 12.80 -4.40
N TYR A 40 -4.52 12.70 -4.88
CA TYR A 40 -5.47 13.79 -4.91
C TYR A 40 -6.53 13.63 -3.82
N ASN A 41 -6.90 14.75 -3.22
CA ASN A 41 -8.02 14.83 -2.29
C ASN A 41 -9.35 14.59 -3.02
N VAL A 42 -10.44 14.39 -2.27
CA VAL A 42 -11.80 14.20 -2.77
C VAL A 42 -12.18 15.30 -3.75
N ASP A 43 -12.85 14.91 -4.84
CA ASP A 43 -13.35 15.86 -5.83
C ASP A 43 -14.41 16.76 -5.20
N LYS A 44 -14.29 18.07 -5.41
CA LYS A 44 -15.22 19.06 -4.85
C LYS A 44 -16.61 19.01 -5.50
N THR A 45 -16.68 18.46 -6.71
CA THR A 45 -17.89 18.36 -7.54
C THR A 45 -18.52 16.97 -7.49
N ASP A 46 -17.74 15.93 -7.23
CA ASP A 46 -18.21 14.55 -7.10
C ASP A 46 -17.39 13.75 -6.07
N ALA A 47 -17.80 13.83 -4.81
CA ALA A 47 -17.12 13.15 -3.72
C ALA A 47 -17.16 11.60 -3.83
N THR A 48 -18.02 11.04 -4.67
CA THR A 48 -18.26 9.59 -4.75
C THR A 48 -17.41 8.87 -5.80
N SER A 49 -16.85 9.63 -6.76
CA SER A 49 -16.08 9.05 -7.84
C SER A 49 -14.60 8.89 -7.51
N GLN A 50 -14.08 7.68 -7.70
CA GLN A 50 -12.64 7.39 -7.68
C GLN A 50 -11.95 7.81 -9.00
N VAL A 51 -12.71 8.12 -10.05
CA VAL A 51 -12.16 8.52 -11.36
C VAL A 51 -11.38 9.82 -11.20
N LEU A 52 -10.14 9.80 -11.66
CA LEU A 52 -9.25 10.94 -11.50
C LEU A 52 -9.59 12.03 -12.52
N ASN A 53 -10.40 13.01 -12.12
CA ASN A 53 -10.53 14.28 -12.82
C ASN A 53 -9.64 15.35 -12.15
N VAL A 54 -8.43 15.51 -12.68
CA VAL A 54 -7.40 16.39 -12.09
C VAL A 54 -7.86 17.85 -12.01
N ALA A 55 -8.74 18.31 -12.91
CA ALA A 55 -9.20 19.69 -12.94
C ALA A 55 -10.01 20.10 -11.70
N ASN A 56 -10.70 19.14 -11.07
CA ASN A 56 -11.62 19.40 -9.96
C ASN A 56 -11.06 18.98 -8.59
N ARG A 57 -9.84 18.45 -8.56
CA ARG A 57 -9.23 17.86 -7.37
C ARG A 57 -7.97 18.61 -6.94
N ASP A 58 -7.92 18.92 -5.66
CA ASP A 58 -6.70 19.42 -5.03
C ASP A 58 -5.79 18.25 -4.67
N LEU A 59 -4.48 18.49 -4.66
CA LEU A 59 -3.54 17.57 -4.05
C LEU A 59 -3.76 17.52 -2.54
N ILE A 60 -3.49 16.37 -1.91
CA ILE A 60 -3.41 16.31 -0.45
C ILE A 60 -2.32 17.28 0.01
N ALA A 61 -2.67 18.29 0.80
CA ALA A 61 -1.74 19.34 1.17
C ALA A 61 -0.57 18.81 2.01
N LYS A 62 0.61 19.39 1.84
CA LYS A 62 1.75 19.14 2.74
C LYS A 62 1.39 19.60 4.15
N GLY A 63 1.85 18.88 5.18
CA GLY A 63 1.58 19.22 6.58
C GLY A 63 0.27 18.67 7.12
N THR A 64 -0.48 17.91 6.32
CA THR A 64 -1.68 17.16 6.74
C THR A 64 -1.32 15.84 7.44
N ALA A 65 -0.19 15.81 8.14
CA ALA A 65 0.38 14.58 8.66
C ALA A 65 -0.42 13.93 9.80
N THR A 66 -1.43 14.65 10.28
CA THR A 66 -2.40 14.19 11.26
C THR A 66 -3.78 13.94 10.63
N THR A 67 -3.90 14.03 9.31
CA THR A 67 -5.18 13.93 8.59
C THR A 67 -5.23 12.75 7.65
N TYR A 68 -4.11 12.37 7.03
CA TYR A 68 -4.10 11.24 6.10
C TYR A 68 -3.06 10.20 6.48
N THR A 69 -3.44 8.94 6.30
CA THR A 69 -2.54 7.78 6.42
C THR A 69 -2.42 7.09 5.07
N VAL A 70 -1.19 6.76 4.68
CA VAL A 70 -0.84 5.94 3.52
C VAL A 70 -0.32 4.60 4.04
N GLU A 71 -0.77 3.49 3.47
CA GLU A 71 -0.36 2.15 3.86
C GLU A 71 -0.06 1.30 2.64
N LEU A 72 1.01 0.49 2.73
CA LEU A 72 1.35 -0.48 1.70
C LEU A 72 0.64 -1.79 2.01
N TRP A 73 -0.01 -2.34 1.01
CA TRP A 73 -0.59 -3.68 1.03
C TRP A 73 0.18 -4.58 0.08
N ALA A 74 0.49 -5.80 0.51
CA ALA A 74 1.20 -6.77 -0.31
C ALA A 74 0.63 -8.18 -0.12
N GLY A 75 0.84 -9.05 -1.11
CA GLY A 75 0.45 -10.45 -1.10
C GLY A 75 1.02 -11.21 -2.30
N SER A 76 0.87 -12.54 -2.34
CA SER A 76 1.28 -13.35 -3.50
C SER A 76 0.37 -13.15 -4.72
N SER A 77 -0.83 -12.59 -4.50
CA SER A 77 -1.82 -12.25 -5.54
C SER A 77 -2.66 -11.05 -5.09
N GLU A 78 -3.45 -10.50 -6.02
CA GLU A 78 -4.42 -9.43 -5.73
C GLU A 78 -5.45 -9.83 -4.67
N ALA A 79 -5.88 -11.10 -4.67
CA ALA A 79 -6.86 -11.61 -3.70
C ALA A 79 -6.28 -11.79 -2.29
N SER A 80 -4.95 -11.83 -2.14
CA SER A 80 -4.26 -12.09 -0.88
C SER A 80 -3.59 -10.83 -0.31
N LEU A 81 -3.98 -9.64 -0.75
CA LEU A 81 -3.39 -8.39 -0.25
C LEU A 81 -3.71 -8.20 1.24
N ALA A 82 -2.66 -8.01 2.04
CA ALA A 82 -2.74 -7.67 3.45
C ALA A 82 -1.88 -6.44 3.76
N ALA A 83 -2.22 -5.70 4.81
CA ALA A 83 -1.44 -4.57 5.27
C ALA A 83 -0.02 -5.01 5.67
N VAL A 84 1.00 -4.34 5.15
CA VAL A 84 2.39 -4.65 5.49
C VAL A 84 2.76 -3.92 6.78
N ALA A 85 3.22 -4.68 7.78
CA ALA A 85 3.56 -4.14 9.10
C ALA A 85 4.61 -3.03 8.99
N GLY A 86 4.37 -1.90 9.69
CA GLY A 86 5.28 -0.75 9.69
C GLY A 86 5.23 0.12 8.43
N SER A 87 4.33 -0.15 7.48
CA SER A 87 4.20 0.64 6.25
C SER A 87 3.31 1.88 6.36
N GLN A 88 2.71 2.14 7.53
CA GLN A 88 1.87 3.31 7.71
C GLN A 88 2.72 4.58 7.72
N ILE A 89 2.42 5.50 6.80
CA ILE A 89 3.05 6.81 6.67
C ILE A 89 1.98 7.86 6.82
N SER A 90 2.23 8.82 7.70
CA SER A 90 1.42 10.02 7.77
C SER A 90 2.20 11.28 7.38
N ASP A 91 3.53 11.23 7.21
CA ASP A 91 4.33 12.39 6.79
C ASP A 91 4.31 12.62 5.26
N TRP A 92 4.33 13.88 4.83
CA TRP A 92 4.20 14.31 3.44
C TRP A 92 5.41 15.15 3.02
N ALA A 93 6.13 14.71 1.99
CA ALA A 93 7.28 15.42 1.46
C ALA A 93 6.87 16.69 0.67
N ALA A 94 5.76 16.60 -0.07
CA ALA A 94 5.14 17.67 -0.85
C ALA A 94 3.64 17.39 -1.02
N ALA A 95 2.90 18.30 -1.67
CA ALA A 95 1.48 18.09 -1.93
C ALA A 95 1.26 16.82 -2.77
N GLY A 96 0.43 15.90 -2.29
CA GLY A 96 0.14 14.59 -2.89
C GLY A 96 1.31 13.60 -2.88
N VAL A 97 2.39 13.90 -2.17
CA VAL A 97 3.61 13.09 -2.14
C VAL A 97 3.96 12.71 -0.71
N PHE A 98 3.88 11.42 -0.40
CA PHE A 98 4.19 10.92 0.94
C PHE A 98 5.69 10.72 1.12
N LYS A 99 6.17 10.83 2.36
CA LYS A 99 7.57 10.62 2.69
C LYS A 99 7.86 9.13 2.88
N GLY A 100 8.03 8.46 1.75
CA GLY A 100 8.27 7.03 1.64
C GLY A 100 9.60 6.52 2.22
N ASN A 101 9.82 5.21 2.10
CA ASN A 101 11.07 4.54 2.44
C ASN A 101 11.68 3.92 1.19
N SER A 102 12.92 4.28 0.86
CA SER A 102 13.64 3.76 -0.31
C SER A 102 14.09 2.31 -0.18
N ASN A 103 14.12 1.75 1.04
CA ASN A 103 14.50 0.38 1.33
C ASN A 103 13.52 -0.21 2.35
N PHE A 104 12.30 -0.48 1.91
CA PHE A 104 11.27 -1.08 2.76
C PHE A 104 11.29 -2.60 2.62
N ASP A 105 11.49 -3.31 3.73
CA ASP A 105 11.50 -4.78 3.78
C ASP A 105 10.07 -5.32 3.89
N ILE A 106 9.71 -6.29 3.03
CA ILE A 106 8.45 -7.01 3.12
C ILE A 106 8.70 -8.32 3.86
N GLN A 107 8.23 -8.39 5.11
CA GLN A 107 8.40 -9.55 5.97
C GLN A 107 7.81 -10.81 5.34
N GLY A 108 8.52 -11.94 5.47
CA GLY A 108 8.10 -13.22 4.92
C GLY A 108 8.38 -13.41 3.41
N THR A 109 9.04 -12.44 2.77
CA THR A 109 9.49 -12.54 1.37
C THR A 109 11.00 -12.47 1.27
N LYS A 110 11.54 -12.87 0.13
CA LYS A 110 12.98 -12.86 -0.19
C LYS A 110 13.24 -12.02 -1.44
N GLY A 111 14.51 -11.75 -1.73
CA GLY A 111 14.90 -11.19 -3.02
C GLY A 111 14.43 -12.10 -4.17
N GLY A 112 13.96 -11.51 -5.26
CA GLY A 112 13.46 -12.24 -6.44
C GLY A 112 12.01 -12.71 -6.34
N ASP A 113 11.41 -12.70 -5.15
CA ASP A 113 9.99 -13.03 -5.01
C ASP A 113 9.12 -12.04 -5.79
N THR A 114 8.12 -12.56 -6.50
CA THR A 114 7.11 -11.73 -7.16
C THR A 114 5.90 -11.56 -6.26
N VAL A 115 5.54 -10.32 -5.97
CA VAL A 115 4.41 -9.96 -5.09
C VAL A 115 3.46 -9.00 -5.80
N SER A 116 2.17 -9.09 -5.47
CA SER A 116 1.18 -8.06 -5.76
C SER A 116 1.22 -7.00 -4.67
N VAL A 117 1.26 -5.71 -5.06
CA VAL A 117 1.23 -4.58 -4.12
C VAL A 117 0.13 -3.58 -4.48
N GLN A 118 -0.36 -2.87 -3.47
CA GLN A 118 -1.31 -1.77 -3.60
C GLN A 118 -1.03 -0.71 -2.54
N VAL A 119 -1.10 0.56 -2.92
CA VAL A 119 -1.07 1.68 -1.97
C VAL A 119 -2.50 2.04 -1.61
N ARG A 120 -2.78 2.16 -0.32
CA ARG A 120 -4.07 2.63 0.19
C ARG A 120 -3.88 3.90 0.98
N VAL A 121 -4.83 4.82 0.85
CA VAL A 121 -4.80 6.12 1.52
C VAL A 121 -6.17 6.40 2.09
N TRP A 122 -6.24 6.95 3.30
CA TRP A 122 -7.49 7.38 3.90
C TRP A 122 -7.31 8.59 4.81
N ASP A 123 -8.40 9.31 5.05
CA ASP A 123 -8.52 10.31 6.09
C ASP A 123 -8.58 9.62 7.46
N ASN A 124 -7.54 9.80 8.26
CA ASN A 124 -7.40 9.19 9.58
C ASN A 124 -8.16 9.96 10.67
N ARG A 125 -8.79 11.10 10.36
CA ARG A 125 -9.57 11.95 11.26
C ARG A 125 -8.85 12.26 12.58
N GLY A 126 -7.62 12.75 12.50
CA GLY A 126 -6.83 13.05 13.69
C GLY A 126 -6.36 11.81 14.45
N GLY A 127 -6.28 10.66 13.78
CA GLY A 127 -5.88 9.38 14.36
C GLY A 127 -7.02 8.53 14.93
N THR A 128 -8.28 8.92 14.72
CA THR A 128 -9.46 8.13 15.11
C THR A 128 -9.64 6.91 14.21
N VAL A 129 -9.36 7.04 12.90
CA VAL A 129 -9.45 5.96 11.92
C VAL A 129 -8.05 5.39 11.67
N LYS A 130 -7.74 4.25 12.30
CA LYS A 130 -6.38 3.70 12.36
C LYS A 130 -6.09 2.61 11.35
N THR A 131 -7.13 1.89 10.91
CA THR A 131 -6.99 0.74 10.04
C THR A 131 -7.89 0.86 8.83
N TRP A 132 -7.52 0.18 7.74
CA TRP A 132 -8.41 0.05 6.59
C TRP A 132 -9.76 -0.62 6.95
N ALA A 133 -9.78 -1.52 7.94
CA ALA A 133 -11.02 -2.10 8.42
C ALA A 133 -11.97 -1.06 9.05
N ASP A 134 -11.43 -0.04 9.72
CA ASP A 134 -12.23 1.05 10.28
C ASP A 134 -12.76 1.97 9.18
N VAL A 135 -11.94 2.22 8.16
CA VAL A 135 -12.35 2.92 6.94
C VAL A 135 -13.57 2.22 6.33
N LEU A 136 -13.53 0.89 6.14
CA LEU A 136 -14.63 0.15 5.52
C LEU A 136 -15.94 0.18 6.32
N LYS A 137 -15.89 0.39 7.64
CA LYS A 137 -17.09 0.52 8.49
C LYS A 137 -17.79 1.86 8.35
N ASP A 138 -17.08 2.90 7.91
CA ASP A 138 -17.61 4.25 7.75
C ASP A 138 -17.42 4.76 6.32
N GLY A 139 -18.52 4.77 5.56
CA GLY A 139 -18.54 5.24 4.18
C GLY A 139 -18.18 6.72 4.01
N SER A 140 -18.32 7.53 5.05
CA SER A 140 -17.98 8.95 5.02
C SER A 140 -16.49 9.24 5.15
N VAL A 141 -15.65 8.22 5.39
CA VAL A 141 -14.20 8.38 5.41
C VAL A 141 -13.68 8.48 3.98
N ALA A 142 -13.01 9.60 3.66
CA ALA A 142 -12.33 9.76 2.38
C ALA A 142 -11.22 8.72 2.24
N ARG A 143 -11.24 7.94 1.15
CA ARG A 143 -10.33 6.81 0.92
C ARG A 143 -9.98 6.66 -0.55
N GLY A 144 -8.84 6.06 -0.85
CA GLY A 144 -8.42 5.78 -2.22
C GLY A 144 -7.44 4.63 -2.27
N THR A 145 -7.42 3.93 -3.39
CA THR A 145 -6.49 2.84 -3.65
C THR A 145 -5.81 3.04 -5.00
N SER A 146 -4.54 2.65 -5.09
CA SER A 146 -3.86 2.55 -6.38
C SER A 146 -4.35 1.32 -7.15
N ASN A 147 -3.98 1.26 -8.43
CA ASN A 147 -3.95 -0.01 -9.17
C ASN A 147 -3.06 -1.03 -8.44
N VAL A 148 -3.44 -2.30 -8.52
CA VAL A 148 -2.60 -3.41 -8.06
C VAL A 148 -1.49 -3.64 -9.07
N GLN A 149 -0.27 -3.87 -8.57
CA GLN A 149 0.92 -4.05 -9.40
C GLN A 149 1.65 -5.31 -8.99
N SER A 150 2.22 -6.02 -9.96
CA SER A 150 3.12 -7.14 -9.71
C SER A 150 4.57 -6.66 -9.76
N LEU A 151 5.34 -6.90 -8.69
CA LEU A 151 6.72 -6.47 -8.55
C LEU A 151 7.61 -7.65 -8.16
N SER A 152 8.77 -7.77 -8.80
CA SER A 152 9.85 -8.66 -8.35
C SER A 152 10.72 -7.92 -7.34
N LEU A 153 10.81 -8.42 -6.11
CA LEU A 153 11.48 -7.73 -5.01
C LEU A 153 13.01 -7.76 -5.16
N GLY A 154 13.66 -6.68 -4.69
CA GLY A 154 15.12 -6.63 -4.60
C GLY A 154 15.65 -7.42 -3.41
N GLY A 155 16.94 -7.79 -3.44
CA GLY A 155 17.59 -8.57 -2.38
C GLY A 155 18.35 -9.76 -2.93
N ILE A 156 18.70 -10.72 -2.07
CA ILE A 156 19.34 -11.99 -2.43
C ILE A 156 18.31 -13.11 -2.27
N ASP A 157 18.16 -13.94 -3.29
CA ASP A 157 17.28 -15.11 -3.27
C ASP A 157 17.93 -16.33 -2.58
N ASP A 158 17.20 -17.45 -2.48
CA ASP A 158 17.70 -18.69 -1.88
C ASP A 158 18.84 -19.36 -2.67
N GLY A 159 18.98 -19.03 -3.96
CA GLY A 159 20.07 -19.48 -4.82
C GLY A 159 21.31 -18.60 -4.76
N GLY A 160 21.29 -17.52 -3.96
CA GLY A 160 22.35 -16.51 -3.92
C GLY A 160 22.31 -15.51 -5.08
N GLY A 161 21.25 -15.52 -5.88
CA GLY A 161 21.01 -14.57 -6.97
C GLY A 161 20.71 -13.18 -6.42
N VAL A 162 21.39 -12.17 -6.97
CA VAL A 162 21.20 -10.76 -6.56
C VAL A 162 20.16 -10.11 -7.46
N HIS A 163 19.08 -9.64 -6.85
CA HIS A 163 17.96 -8.94 -7.50
C HIS A 163 18.04 -7.45 -7.22
N SER A 164 17.93 -6.65 -8.29
CA SER A 164 18.01 -5.19 -8.18
C SER A 164 16.83 -4.62 -7.40
N PRO A 165 17.02 -3.54 -6.61
CA PRO A 165 15.93 -2.86 -5.94
C PRO A 165 14.85 -2.41 -6.93
N VAL A 166 13.59 -2.73 -6.62
CA VAL A 166 12.42 -2.27 -7.38
C VAL A 166 11.74 -1.13 -6.63
N THR A 167 11.04 -0.26 -7.34
CA THR A 167 10.21 0.80 -6.75
C THR A 167 8.75 0.60 -7.10
N ILE A 168 7.85 0.90 -6.16
CA ILE A 168 6.41 0.92 -6.45
C ILE A 168 6.05 2.00 -7.48
N LEU A 169 6.93 2.98 -7.72
CA LEU A 169 6.72 4.03 -8.70
C LEU A 169 6.57 3.47 -10.13
N THR A 170 7.20 2.32 -10.40
CA THR A 170 7.13 1.60 -11.67
C THR A 170 5.77 0.94 -11.83
N GLY A 171 4.81 1.68 -12.40
CA GLY A 171 3.44 1.21 -12.62
C GLY A 171 2.39 1.90 -11.75
N LEU A 172 2.81 2.72 -10.77
CA LEU A 172 1.90 3.56 -9.99
C LEU A 172 1.28 4.63 -10.88
N GLN A 173 -0.04 4.67 -10.86
CA GLN A 173 -0.81 5.76 -11.43
C GLN A 173 -1.19 6.75 -10.32
N SER A 174 -1.32 8.02 -10.68
CA SER A 174 -1.95 8.99 -9.79
C SER A 174 -3.39 8.57 -9.53
N PHE A 175 -3.89 8.79 -8.31
CA PHE A 175 -5.27 8.44 -7.95
C PHE A 175 -5.82 9.43 -6.93
N GLY A 176 -7.14 9.40 -6.77
CA GLY A 176 -7.88 10.30 -5.92
C GLY A 176 -8.60 9.59 -4.78
N LEU A 177 -8.85 10.32 -3.69
CA LEU A 177 -9.74 9.87 -2.62
C LEU A 177 -11.21 10.04 -2.99
N TYR A 178 -12.08 9.18 -2.50
CA TYR A 178 -13.53 9.27 -2.64
C TYR A 178 -14.17 8.89 -1.30
N THR A 179 -15.42 9.28 -1.10
CA THR A 179 -16.27 8.80 0.00
C THR A 179 -17.36 7.93 -0.59
N THR A 180 -17.76 6.88 0.12
CA THR A 180 -18.99 6.16 -0.22
C THR A 180 -20.09 6.74 0.64
N VAL A 181 -20.79 7.75 0.12
CA VAL A 181 -22.01 8.22 0.78
C VAL A 181 -22.96 7.03 0.82
N PRO A 182 -23.43 6.56 2.00
CA PRO A 182 -24.40 5.49 2.06
C PRO A 182 -25.58 5.86 1.17
N GLU A 183 -25.91 5.01 0.20
CA GLU A 183 -27.08 5.22 -0.62
C GLU A 183 -28.27 5.49 0.30
N PRO A 184 -29.12 6.51 0.03
CA PRO A 184 -30.29 6.76 0.84
C PRO A 184 -31.06 5.46 0.92
N SER A 185 -31.15 4.92 2.14
CA SER A 185 -31.56 3.54 2.36
C SER A 185 -32.86 3.29 1.62
N ILE A 186 -32.88 2.34 0.69
CA ILE A 186 -34.12 1.95 -0.02
C ILE A 186 -35.22 1.63 0.99
N ILE A 187 -34.85 1.20 2.20
CA ILE A 187 -35.74 1.02 3.35
C ILE A 187 -36.36 2.34 3.82
N ALA A 188 -35.59 3.42 3.92
CA ALA A 188 -36.13 4.73 4.28
C ALA A 188 -37.09 5.25 3.21
N LEU A 189 -36.72 5.14 1.92
CA LEU A 189 -37.61 5.51 0.81
C LEU A 189 -38.85 4.61 0.73
N GLY A 190 -38.69 3.32 0.97
CA GLY A 190 -39.77 2.33 0.99
C GLY A 190 -40.72 2.56 2.17
N ALA A 191 -40.20 2.85 3.36
CA ALA A 191 -40.99 3.20 4.54
C ALA A 191 -41.74 4.53 4.35
N LEU A 192 -41.09 5.53 3.73
CA LEU A 192 -41.71 6.81 3.42
C LEU A 192 -42.81 6.66 2.34
N GLY A 193 -42.56 5.82 1.33
CA GLY A 193 -43.55 5.43 0.32
C GLY A 193 -44.74 4.68 0.90
N LEU A 194 -44.50 3.70 1.78
CA LEU A 194 -45.54 2.97 2.52
C LEU A 194 -46.33 3.90 3.45
N GLY A 195 -45.64 4.79 4.17
CA GLY A 195 -46.27 5.79 5.04
C GLY A 195 -47.19 6.74 4.26
N ALA A 196 -46.72 7.25 3.12
CA ALA A 196 -47.52 8.09 2.23
C ALA A 196 -48.75 7.34 1.67
N LEU A 197 -48.59 6.06 1.29
CA LEU A 197 -49.69 5.21 0.84
C LEU A 197 -50.76 5.02 1.92
N VAL A 198 -50.35 4.73 3.16
CA VAL A 198 -51.25 4.55 4.30
C VAL A 198 -52.02 5.83 4.61
N LEU A 199 -51.34 6.99 4.58
CA LEU A 199 -51.99 8.28 4.81
C LEU A 199 -52.99 8.64 3.69
N ARG A 200 -52.69 8.30 2.43
CA ARG A 200 -53.62 8.52 1.31
C ARG A 200 -54.88 7.65 1.38
N ARG A 201 -54.80 6.45 1.95
CA ARG A 201 -55.97 5.55 2.12
C ARG A 201 -56.93 5.98 3.23
N ARG A 202 -56.51 6.92 4.10
CA ARG A 202 -57.31 7.42 5.23
C ARG A 202 -58.03 8.74 4.94
N LYS A 203 -57.87 9.30 3.74
CA LYS A 203 -58.70 10.39 3.21
C LYS A 203 -59.69 9.80 2.22
#